data_AF-A0A9P0GBV3-F1
#
_entry.id   AF-A0A9P0GBV3-F1
#
_cell.length_a   1.000
_cell.length_b   1.000
_cell.length_c   1.000
_cell.angle_alpha   90.00
_cell.angle_beta   90.00
_cell.angle_gamma   90.00
#
_symmetry.space_group_name_H-M   'P 1'
#
loop_
_entity.id
_entity.type
_entity.pdbx_description
1 polymer ?
#
loop_
_entity_poly.entity_id
_entity_poly.type
_entity_poly.pdbx_seq_one_letter_code
_entity_poly.pdbx_strand_id
1 'polypeptide(L)'
;MYAFYVEQVTNPAPRSIYEREFKTLNISFKGPKADTCYKCDVLSMKKRVAKSKDELKSIQDEKTKHQDEADLVYTKKREDKQRAKEDNTIKCYAFDLQQCLPIPYLNTSVVFYKRQLWTFNLTFHETTTGDVTCFMCHEAEGGRGANQIATCIFKQLSSLPQQIKKVILYLDSCGGQNRNSHVSAAMFLTLLQQCPQLGQIYHNFMVSGYSHFECDVDYGMIEKQKKHLQMQILVFHDWYQLVRAIGKKKKFQVVELNHKNFVNYSDLYKSHLKLKQKDSSGNSFKWTELWWLRYRQGFPKNIFLSLH
;
A
#
# COMPACT_ATOMS: atom_id res chain seq x y z
N MET A 1 -1.98 6.94 34.49
CA MET A 1 -2.16 8.34 34.95
C MET A 1 -3.03 8.41 36.18
N TYR A 2 -4.30 7.99 36.15
CA TYR A 2 -5.08 7.90 37.41
C TYR A 2 -4.43 6.99 38.46
N ALA A 3 -3.88 5.83 38.05
CA ALA A 3 -3.11 4.95 38.93
C ALA A 3 -1.90 5.68 39.57
N PHE A 4 -1.08 6.37 38.77
CA PHE A 4 0.04 7.19 39.28
C PHE A 4 -0.42 8.35 40.18
N TYR A 5 -1.57 8.97 39.89
CA TYR A 5 -2.18 10.00 40.73
C TYR A 5 -2.61 9.43 42.09
N VAL A 6 -3.20 8.24 42.11
CA VAL A 6 -3.59 7.52 43.33
C VAL A 6 -2.37 7.13 44.17
N GLU A 7 -1.26 6.77 43.54
CA GLU A 7 0.00 6.45 44.23
C GLU A 7 0.68 7.68 44.86
N GLN A 8 0.46 8.88 44.32
CA GLN A 8 1.12 10.12 44.76
C GLN A 8 0.28 10.98 45.70
N VAL A 9 -1.01 10.67 45.88
CA VAL A 9 -1.95 11.50 46.65
C VAL A 9 -2.61 10.67 47.74
N THR A 10 -2.52 11.15 48.98
CA THR A 10 -2.97 10.43 50.19
C THR A 10 -4.50 10.22 50.27
N ASN A 11 -5.28 11.05 49.57
CA ASN A 11 -6.73 10.91 49.42
C ASN A 11 -7.14 11.27 47.98
N PRO A 12 -7.00 10.35 47.03
CA PRO A 12 -7.25 10.64 45.63
C PRO A 12 -8.74 10.80 45.36
N ALA A 13 -9.10 11.80 44.57
CA ALA A 13 -10.48 11.99 44.12
C ALA A 13 -10.95 10.77 43.31
N PRO A 14 -12.26 10.43 43.33
CA PRO A 14 -12.83 9.41 42.47
C PRO A 14 -12.48 9.64 41.00
N ARG A 15 -12.27 8.56 40.24
CA ARG A 15 -11.88 8.61 38.83
C ARG A 15 -12.79 9.50 37.98
N SER A 16 -14.09 9.49 38.27
CA SER A 16 -15.08 10.34 37.60
C SER A 16 -14.80 11.84 37.78
N ILE A 17 -14.39 12.27 38.98
CA ILE A 17 -14.01 13.65 39.26
C ILE A 17 -12.68 13.97 38.60
N TYR A 18 -11.68 13.09 38.72
CA TYR A 18 -10.39 13.25 38.04
C TYR A 18 -10.56 13.43 36.52
N GLU A 19 -11.35 12.57 35.88
CA GLU A 19 -11.62 12.65 34.43
C GLU A 19 -12.45 13.89 34.06
N ARG A 20 -13.38 14.33 34.93
CA ARG A 20 -14.15 15.56 34.74
C ARG A 20 -13.24 16.78 34.77
N GLU A 21 -12.37 16.91 35.77
CA GLU A 21 -11.45 18.05 35.87
C GLU A 21 -10.45 18.09 34.71
N PHE A 22 -9.96 16.93 34.24
CA PHE A 22 -9.15 16.86 33.02
C PHE A 22 -9.89 17.39 31.78
N LYS A 23 -11.18 17.06 31.65
CA LYS A 23 -12.03 17.61 30.58
C LYS A 23 -12.28 19.11 30.75
N THR A 24 -12.55 19.57 31.97
CA THR A 24 -12.74 21.00 32.28
C THR A 24 -11.50 21.83 31.96
N LEU A 25 -10.31 21.29 32.28
CA LEU A 25 -9.02 21.93 31.99
C LEU A 25 -8.62 21.84 30.50
N ASN A 26 -9.43 21.19 29.67
CA ASN A 26 -9.14 20.90 28.26
C ASN A 26 -7.79 20.18 28.05
N ILE A 27 -7.36 19.39 29.04
CA ILE A 27 -6.13 18.62 28.99
C ILE A 27 -6.48 17.26 28.39
N SER A 28 -6.08 17.05 27.14
CA SER A 28 -6.19 15.76 26.48
C SER A 28 -4.81 15.15 26.25
N PHE A 29 -4.69 13.85 26.48
CA PHE A 29 -3.49 13.12 26.10
C PHE A 29 -3.58 12.80 24.62
N LYS A 30 -2.66 13.35 23.83
CA LYS A 30 -2.51 12.95 22.44
C LYS A 30 -2.02 11.51 22.44
N GLY A 31 -2.81 10.61 21.86
CA GLY A 31 -2.32 9.26 21.56
C GLY A 31 -1.05 9.35 20.72
N PRO A 32 -0.17 8.33 20.78
CA PRO A 32 0.94 8.25 19.84
C PRO A 32 0.39 8.37 18.42
N LYS A 33 1.06 9.19 17.59
CA LYS A 33 0.67 9.32 16.19
C LYS A 33 0.89 7.96 15.52
N ALA A 34 -0.15 7.40 14.92
CA ALA A 34 -0.05 6.26 14.01
C ALA A 34 0.17 6.79 12.58
N ASP A 35 0.74 5.94 11.71
CA ASP A 35 0.96 6.21 10.28
C ASP A 35 1.81 7.44 9.98
N THR A 36 2.87 7.66 10.76
CA THR A 36 3.85 8.74 10.51
C THR A 36 4.92 8.32 9.52
N CYS A 37 5.43 9.29 8.74
CA CYS A 37 6.58 9.05 7.88
C CYS A 37 7.85 8.83 8.71
N TYR A 38 8.43 7.64 8.59
CA TYR A 38 9.69 7.27 9.26
C TYR A 38 10.81 8.29 9.02
N LYS A 39 11.02 8.72 7.77
CA LYS A 39 12.08 9.70 7.45
C LYS A 39 11.87 11.01 8.20
N CYS A 40 10.62 11.46 8.34
CA CYS A 40 10.30 12.68 9.08
C CYS A 40 10.47 12.55 10.57
N ASP A 41 10.17 11.39 11.13
CA ASP A 41 10.41 11.11 12.54
C ASP A 41 11.92 11.13 12.82
N VAL A 42 12.72 10.46 11.97
CA VAL A 42 14.19 10.50 12.05
C VAL A 42 14.72 11.92 11.95
N LEU A 43 14.29 12.70 10.95
CA LEU A 43 14.73 14.09 10.77
C LEU A 43 14.30 14.98 11.94
N SER A 44 13.10 14.77 12.48
CA SER A 44 12.60 15.51 13.64
C SER A 44 13.40 15.18 14.90
N MET A 45 13.82 13.92 15.09
CA MET A 45 14.71 13.51 16.17
C MET A 45 16.11 14.14 16.00
N LYS A 46 16.69 14.05 14.80
CA LYS A 46 17.99 14.68 14.49
C LYS A 46 17.98 16.18 14.78
N LYS A 47 16.90 16.88 14.41
CA LYS A 47 16.74 18.32 14.67
C LYS A 47 16.77 18.67 16.17
N ARG A 48 16.29 17.78 17.05
CA ARG A 48 16.29 18.01 18.51
C ARG A 48 17.66 17.89 19.16
N VAL A 49 18.55 17.08 18.56
CA VAL A 49 19.88 16.80 19.11
C VAL A 49 21.01 17.55 18.38
N ALA A 50 20.70 18.22 17.27
CA ALA A 50 21.65 18.99 16.49
C ALA A 50 22.28 20.12 17.31
N LYS A 51 23.61 20.26 17.20
CA LYS A 51 24.39 21.19 18.03
C LYS A 51 24.81 22.46 17.29
N SER A 52 24.81 22.42 15.96
CA SER A 52 25.25 23.53 15.13
C SER A 52 24.13 24.09 14.26
N LYS A 53 24.26 25.37 13.89
CA LYS A 53 23.32 26.03 12.97
C LYS A 53 23.37 25.41 11.57
N ASP A 54 24.55 24.97 11.12
CA ASP A 54 24.72 24.35 9.80
C ASP A 54 24.07 22.97 9.72
N GLU A 55 24.21 22.16 10.78
CA GLU A 55 23.53 20.87 10.89
C GLU A 55 22.00 21.04 10.91
N LEU A 56 21.49 22.01 11.67
CA LEU A 56 20.07 22.34 11.69
C LEU A 56 19.54 22.76 10.31
N LYS A 57 20.32 23.56 9.57
CA LYS A 57 19.97 23.99 8.21
C LYS A 57 19.91 22.80 7.26
N SER A 58 20.94 21.95 7.27
CA SER A 58 21.00 20.74 6.43
C SER A 58 19.82 19.79 6.68
N ILE A 59 19.49 19.53 7.95
CA ILE A 59 18.33 18.70 8.32
C ILE A 59 17.02 19.34 7.85
N GLN A 60 16.90 20.66 7.95
CA GLN A 60 15.72 21.38 7.50
C GLN A 60 15.58 21.34 5.98
N ASP A 61 16.68 21.51 5.23
CA ASP A 61 16.70 21.42 3.78
C ASP A 61 16.33 20.01 3.31
N GLU A 62 16.85 18.96 3.95
CA GLU A 62 16.48 17.57 3.67
C GLU A 62 14.99 17.30 3.95
N LYS A 63 14.45 17.88 5.02
CA LYS A 63 13.04 17.77 5.37
C LYS A 63 12.15 18.47 4.35
N THR A 64 12.48 19.70 3.98
CA THR A 64 11.73 20.47 2.97
C THR A 64 11.73 19.73 1.64
N LYS A 65 12.91 19.29 1.18
CA LYS A 65 13.03 18.48 -0.05
C LYS A 65 12.10 17.27 0.00
N HIS A 66 12.12 16.50 1.09
CA HIS A 66 11.28 15.32 1.23
C HIS A 66 9.77 15.62 1.22
N GLN A 67 9.36 16.80 1.71
CA GLN A 67 7.97 17.25 1.66
C GLN A 67 7.57 17.67 0.24
N ASP A 68 8.41 18.45 -0.44
CA ASP A 68 8.19 18.85 -1.84
C ASP A 68 8.08 17.62 -2.75
N GLU A 69 8.94 16.63 -2.48
CA GLU A 69 8.94 15.32 -3.12
C GLU A 69 7.59 14.59 -2.96
N ALA A 70 7.03 14.57 -1.76
CA ALA A 70 5.73 13.96 -1.48
C ALA A 70 4.57 14.72 -2.15
N ASP A 71 4.58 16.04 -2.07
CA ASP A 71 3.57 16.92 -2.67
C ASP A 71 3.54 16.80 -4.20
N LEU A 72 4.72 16.63 -4.82
CA LEU A 72 4.84 16.41 -6.26
C LEU A 72 4.15 15.11 -6.69
N VAL A 73 4.39 13.99 -5.99
CA VAL A 73 3.73 12.71 -6.33
C VAL A 73 2.22 12.81 -6.15
N TYR A 74 1.77 13.47 -5.08
CA TYR A 74 0.34 13.65 -4.83
C TYR A 74 -0.34 14.52 -5.89
N THR A 75 0.32 15.60 -6.31
CA THR A 75 -0.14 16.47 -7.40
C THR A 75 -0.22 15.70 -8.71
N LYS A 76 0.82 14.94 -9.04
CA LYS A 76 0.84 14.10 -10.25
C LYS A 76 -0.26 13.05 -10.25
N LYS A 77 -0.52 12.40 -9.10
CA LYS A 77 -1.65 11.46 -8.96
C LYS A 77 -3.00 12.12 -9.20
N ARG A 78 -3.18 13.35 -8.70
CA ARG A 78 -4.39 14.14 -8.93
C ARG A 78 -4.57 14.45 -10.42
N GLU A 79 -3.51 14.87 -11.11
CA GLU A 79 -3.53 15.12 -12.55
C GLU A 79 -3.81 13.85 -13.35
N ASP A 80 -3.17 12.73 -13.01
CA ASP A 80 -3.37 11.44 -13.67
C ASP A 80 -4.80 10.90 -13.48
N LYS A 81 -5.37 11.10 -12.29
CA LYS A 81 -6.78 10.82 -12.01
C LYS A 81 -7.71 11.69 -12.86
N GLN A 82 -7.39 12.97 -13.05
CA GLN A 82 -8.19 13.86 -13.89
C GLN A 82 -8.09 13.47 -15.36
N ARG A 83 -6.87 13.20 -15.87
CA ARG A 83 -6.67 12.70 -17.23
C ARG A 83 -7.45 11.42 -17.51
N ALA A 84 -7.44 10.48 -16.56
CA ALA A 84 -8.18 9.22 -16.70
C ALA A 84 -9.72 9.40 -16.69
N LYS A 85 -10.24 10.51 -16.16
CA LYS A 85 -11.67 10.84 -16.27
C LYS A 85 -12.04 11.42 -17.63
N GLU A 86 -11.10 12.15 -18.25
CA GLU A 86 -11.32 12.83 -19.53
C GLU A 86 -11.06 11.91 -20.73
N ASP A 87 -10.14 10.94 -20.59
CA ASP A 87 -9.77 9.99 -21.63
C ASP A 87 -10.12 8.55 -21.23
N ASN A 88 -11.17 8.01 -21.86
CA ASN A 88 -11.64 6.63 -21.64
C ASN A 88 -10.64 5.54 -22.08
N THR A 89 -9.53 5.90 -22.73
CA THR A 89 -8.44 4.96 -23.07
C THR A 89 -7.40 4.85 -21.95
N ILE A 90 -7.52 5.64 -20.88
CA ILE A 90 -6.62 5.66 -19.74
C ILE A 90 -7.34 5.12 -18.50
N LYS A 91 -6.68 4.22 -17.76
CA LYS A 91 -7.13 3.79 -16.43
C LYS A 91 -6.08 4.11 -15.37
N CYS A 92 -6.53 4.63 -14.23
CA CYS A 92 -5.67 4.97 -13.11
C CYS A 92 -6.11 4.19 -11.85
N TYR A 93 -5.20 3.38 -11.32
CA TYR A 93 -5.42 2.56 -10.13
C TYR A 93 -4.51 3.00 -8.98
N ALA A 94 -5.06 2.95 -7.78
CA ALA A 94 -4.32 2.86 -6.53
C ALA A 94 -4.43 1.41 -6.06
N PHE A 95 -3.32 0.76 -5.68
CA PHE A 95 -3.40 -0.57 -5.10
C PHE A 95 -2.45 -0.72 -3.91
N ASP A 96 -2.87 -1.49 -2.92
CA ASP A 96 -2.10 -1.76 -1.71
C ASP A 96 -2.41 -3.16 -1.17
N LEU A 97 -1.55 -3.67 -0.28
CA LEU A 97 -1.76 -4.94 0.40
C LEU A 97 -2.19 -4.68 1.85
N GLN A 98 -3.41 -5.11 2.19
CA GLN A 98 -3.94 -4.99 3.54
C GLN A 98 -3.07 -5.72 4.57
N GLN A 99 -3.12 -5.27 5.83
CA GLN A 99 -2.67 -6.07 6.97
C GLN A 99 -3.28 -7.48 6.93
N CYS A 100 -2.50 -8.49 7.32
CA CYS A 100 -2.95 -9.88 7.33
C CYS A 100 -4.23 -10.04 8.16
N LEU A 101 -5.22 -10.72 7.58
CA LEU A 101 -6.51 -10.98 8.20
C LEU A 101 -6.46 -12.34 8.92
N PRO A 102 -6.60 -12.38 10.26
CA PRO A 102 -6.46 -13.63 11.02
C PRO A 102 -7.64 -14.59 10.85
N ILE A 103 -7.37 -15.89 10.91
CA ILE A 103 -8.38 -16.95 10.98
C ILE A 103 -7.99 -17.98 12.06
N PRO A 104 -8.91 -18.33 12.99
CA PRO A 104 -10.15 -17.61 13.27
C PRO A 104 -9.86 -16.18 13.80
N TYR A 105 -10.78 -15.24 13.59
CA TYR A 105 -10.72 -13.94 14.23
C TYR A 105 -11.29 -14.04 15.65
N LEU A 106 -10.40 -13.95 16.62
CA LEU A 106 -10.71 -14.13 18.04
C LEU A 106 -10.30 -12.87 18.82
N ASN A 107 -11.15 -12.44 19.74
CA ASN A 107 -10.91 -11.26 20.59
C ASN A 107 -10.24 -11.61 21.94
N THR A 108 -9.70 -12.83 22.09
CA THR A 108 -9.04 -13.28 23.32
C THR A 108 -7.53 -13.00 23.29
N SER A 109 -6.97 -12.60 24.42
CA SER A 109 -5.53 -12.31 24.56
C SER A 109 -4.64 -13.51 24.28
N VAL A 110 -5.16 -14.74 24.46
CA VAL A 110 -4.41 -15.99 24.20
C VAL A 110 -3.94 -16.08 22.74
N VAL A 111 -4.68 -15.47 21.82
CA VAL A 111 -4.37 -15.48 20.38
C VAL A 111 -3.01 -14.89 20.08
N PHE A 112 -2.58 -13.88 20.83
CA PHE A 112 -1.27 -13.26 20.68
C PHE A 112 -0.11 -14.27 20.85
N TYR A 113 -0.33 -15.33 21.63
CA TYR A 113 0.66 -16.39 21.90
C TYR A 113 0.48 -17.61 20.99
N LYS A 114 -0.42 -17.56 20.02
CA LYS A 114 -0.71 -18.66 19.10
C LYS A 114 -0.41 -18.25 17.66
N ARG A 115 0.00 -19.22 16.85
CA ARG A 115 0.15 -19.02 15.41
C ARG A 115 -1.23 -19.01 14.77
N GLN A 116 -1.61 -17.90 14.17
CA GLN A 116 -2.83 -17.78 13.39
C GLN A 116 -2.56 -18.10 11.92
N LEU A 117 -3.58 -18.63 11.24
CA LEU A 117 -3.59 -18.70 9.79
C LEU A 117 -3.98 -17.34 9.23
N TRP A 118 -3.32 -16.93 8.15
CA TRP A 118 -3.56 -15.62 7.54
C TRP A 118 -4.35 -15.70 6.25
N THR A 119 -5.24 -14.74 6.06
CA THR A 119 -5.78 -14.34 4.76
C THR A 119 -5.12 -13.05 4.32
N PHE A 120 -4.74 -13.01 3.05
CA PHE A 120 -4.14 -11.87 2.39
C PHE A 120 -5.18 -11.22 1.48
N ASN A 121 -5.15 -9.89 1.41
CA ASN A 121 -6.05 -9.10 0.56
C ASN A 121 -5.24 -8.01 -0.14
N LEU A 122 -5.07 -8.14 -1.46
CA LEU A 122 -4.51 -7.10 -2.31
C LEU A 122 -5.66 -6.37 -3.01
N THR A 123 -5.82 -5.09 -2.70
CA THR A 123 -6.95 -4.30 -3.20
C THR A 123 -6.48 -3.36 -4.30
N PHE A 124 -7.19 -3.37 -5.42
CA PHE A 124 -7.13 -2.37 -6.48
C PHE A 124 -8.34 -1.45 -6.38
N HIS A 125 -8.08 -0.17 -6.22
CA HIS A 125 -9.06 0.90 -6.29
C HIS A 125 -8.92 1.64 -7.61
N GLU A 126 -9.95 1.60 -8.46
CA GLU A 126 -9.97 2.40 -9.68
C GLU A 126 -10.34 3.85 -9.35
N THR A 127 -9.37 4.75 -9.48
CA THR A 127 -9.46 6.11 -8.93
C THR A 127 -10.55 6.98 -9.57
N THR A 128 -11.03 6.64 -10.78
CA THR A 128 -12.04 7.46 -11.49
C THR A 128 -13.46 7.04 -11.16
N THR A 129 -13.74 5.73 -11.19
CA THR A 129 -15.08 5.15 -10.96
C THR A 129 -15.34 4.83 -9.49
N GLY A 130 -14.27 4.65 -8.69
CA GLY A 130 -14.36 4.11 -7.34
C GLY A 130 -14.65 2.60 -7.30
N ASP A 131 -14.45 1.88 -8.41
CA ASP A 131 -14.61 0.43 -8.44
C ASP A 131 -13.44 -0.23 -7.69
N VAL A 132 -13.76 -1.19 -6.82
CA VAL A 132 -12.79 -1.84 -5.93
C VAL A 132 -12.75 -3.34 -6.22
N THR A 133 -11.56 -3.85 -6.50
CA THR A 133 -11.29 -5.28 -6.71
C THR A 133 -10.32 -5.79 -5.65
N CYS A 134 -10.74 -6.77 -4.87
CA CYS A 134 -9.96 -7.42 -3.82
C CYS A 134 -9.53 -8.81 -4.27
N PHE A 135 -8.23 -9.00 -4.47
CA PHE A 135 -7.64 -10.32 -4.72
C PHE A 135 -7.29 -10.97 -3.39
N MET A 136 -7.99 -12.03 -3.05
CA MET A 136 -7.88 -12.67 -1.74
C MET A 136 -7.40 -14.12 -1.86
N CYS A 137 -6.46 -14.50 -1.00
CA CYS A 137 -6.02 -15.88 -0.80
C CYS A 137 -5.69 -16.11 0.67
N HIS A 138 -5.65 -17.37 1.10
CA HIS A 138 -5.19 -17.73 2.43
C HIS A 138 -3.82 -18.41 2.38
N GLU A 139 -3.12 -18.44 3.52
CA GLU A 139 -1.74 -18.92 3.67
C GLU A 139 -1.52 -20.35 3.13
N ALA A 140 -2.57 -21.20 3.16
CA ALA A 140 -2.51 -22.55 2.62
C ALA A 140 -2.49 -22.61 1.08
N GLU A 141 -2.99 -21.58 0.39
CA GLU A 141 -3.03 -21.52 -1.08
C GLU A 141 -1.87 -20.71 -1.67
N GLY A 142 -1.40 -19.69 -0.94
CA GLY A 142 -0.28 -18.87 -1.40
C GLY A 142 0.15 -17.85 -0.37
N GLY A 143 1.33 -17.27 -0.60
CA GLY A 143 1.88 -16.22 0.26
C GLY A 143 1.48 -14.81 -0.18
N ARG A 144 2.21 -13.82 0.35
CA ARG A 144 2.14 -12.40 -0.03
C ARG A 144 3.44 -11.89 -0.64
N GLY A 145 4.13 -12.77 -1.36
CA GLY A 145 5.42 -12.47 -2.00
C GLY A 145 5.25 -11.78 -3.35
N ALA A 146 6.38 -11.36 -3.92
CA ALA A 146 6.44 -10.68 -5.22
C ALA A 146 5.62 -11.39 -6.32
N ASN A 147 5.79 -12.71 -6.47
CA ASN A 147 5.07 -13.48 -7.51
C ASN A 147 3.54 -13.45 -7.34
N GLN A 148 3.05 -13.47 -6.10
CA GLN A 148 1.61 -13.36 -5.83
C GLN A 148 1.09 -11.98 -6.21
N ILE A 149 1.79 -10.91 -5.81
CA ILE A 149 1.39 -9.55 -6.19
C ILE A 149 1.43 -9.37 -7.71
N ALA A 150 2.49 -9.86 -8.37
CA ALA A 150 2.62 -9.83 -9.83
C ALA A 150 1.46 -10.55 -10.52
N THR A 151 1.05 -11.72 -10.00
CA THR A 151 -0.08 -12.48 -10.52
C THR A 151 -1.39 -11.68 -10.43
N CYS A 152 -1.64 -10.99 -9.31
CA CYS A 152 -2.83 -10.17 -9.15
C CYS A 152 -2.83 -8.97 -10.10
N ILE A 153 -1.70 -8.26 -10.23
CA ILE A 153 -1.56 -7.16 -11.19
C ILE A 153 -1.80 -7.67 -12.61
N PHE A 154 -1.16 -8.78 -12.99
CA PHE A 154 -1.34 -9.39 -14.31
C PHE A 154 -2.81 -9.71 -14.59
N LYS A 155 -3.52 -10.34 -13.64
CA LYS A 155 -4.95 -10.65 -13.77
C LYS A 155 -5.80 -9.39 -13.93
N GLN A 156 -5.57 -8.38 -13.09
CA GLN A 156 -6.30 -7.11 -13.15
C GLN A 156 -6.13 -6.41 -14.50
N LEU A 157 -4.90 -6.38 -15.02
CA LEU A 157 -4.61 -5.66 -16.26
C LEU A 157 -5.00 -6.46 -17.51
N SER A 158 -4.93 -7.79 -17.46
CA SER A 158 -5.35 -8.64 -18.57
C SER A 158 -6.87 -8.66 -18.76
N SER A 159 -7.65 -8.37 -17.71
CA SER A 159 -9.11 -8.24 -17.80
C SER A 159 -9.58 -6.87 -18.30
N LEU A 160 -8.66 -5.96 -18.62
CA LEU A 160 -9.06 -4.63 -19.07
C LEU A 160 -9.70 -4.66 -20.46
N PRO A 161 -10.72 -3.81 -20.70
CA PRO A 161 -11.33 -3.67 -22.02
C PRO A 161 -10.32 -3.26 -23.11
N GLN A 162 -10.55 -3.69 -24.35
CA GLN A 162 -9.62 -3.46 -25.47
C GLN A 162 -9.35 -1.98 -25.79
N GLN A 163 -10.27 -1.08 -25.44
CA GLN A 163 -10.08 0.36 -25.63
C GLN A 163 -9.02 0.96 -24.70
N ILE A 164 -8.62 0.27 -23.63
CA ILE A 164 -7.63 0.77 -22.68
C ILE A 164 -6.23 0.63 -23.27
N LYS A 165 -5.59 1.77 -23.54
CA LYS A 165 -4.25 1.87 -24.14
C LYS A 165 -3.17 2.21 -23.12
N LYS A 166 -3.56 2.83 -22.01
CA LYS A 166 -2.63 3.29 -20.98
C LYS A 166 -3.16 2.99 -19.59
N VAL A 167 -2.29 2.43 -18.75
CA VAL A 167 -2.58 2.20 -17.34
C VAL A 167 -1.58 2.96 -16.48
N ILE A 168 -2.08 3.58 -15.43
CA ILE A 168 -1.30 4.30 -14.42
C ILE A 168 -1.58 3.64 -13.08
N LEU A 169 -0.53 3.14 -12.45
CA LEU A 169 -0.59 2.48 -11.15
C LEU A 169 0.11 3.35 -10.12
N TYR A 170 -0.54 3.52 -8.98
CA TYR A 170 0.03 4.06 -7.76
C TYR A 170 -0.01 2.99 -6.68
N LEU A 171 1.02 2.97 -5.84
CA LEU A 171 1.13 2.05 -4.72
C LEU A 171 1.92 2.69 -3.58
N ASP A 172 1.62 2.29 -2.35
CA ASP A 172 2.49 2.63 -1.23
C ASP A 172 3.79 1.81 -1.26
N SER A 173 4.86 2.43 -0.80
CA SER A 173 6.25 2.05 -0.99
C SER A 173 6.69 0.90 -0.07
N CYS A 174 6.09 -0.29 -0.20
CA CYS A 174 6.60 -1.50 0.44
C CYS A 174 7.66 -2.19 -0.44
N GLY A 175 8.94 -1.96 -0.10
CA GLY A 175 10.08 -2.37 -0.91
C GLY A 175 10.17 -3.87 -1.20
N GLY A 176 9.83 -4.72 -0.22
CA GLY A 176 9.94 -6.18 -0.35
C GLY A 176 8.91 -6.81 -1.30
N GLN A 177 7.78 -6.14 -1.53
CA GLN A 177 6.66 -6.72 -2.27
C GLN A 177 6.54 -6.16 -3.69
N ASN A 178 6.67 -4.83 -3.85
CA ASN A 178 6.32 -4.18 -5.11
C ASN A 178 7.49 -3.46 -5.80
N ARG A 179 8.52 -3.07 -5.05
CA ARG A 179 9.71 -2.37 -5.57
C ARG A 179 10.87 -3.35 -5.81
N ASN A 180 10.60 -4.41 -6.56
CA ASN A 180 11.59 -5.43 -6.94
C ASN A 180 11.49 -5.76 -8.44
N SER A 181 12.56 -6.35 -8.97
CA SER A 181 12.68 -6.73 -10.38
C SER A 181 11.65 -7.79 -10.80
N HIS A 182 11.26 -8.70 -9.90
CA HIS A 182 10.32 -9.78 -10.20
C HIS A 182 8.94 -9.27 -10.59
N VAL A 183 8.35 -8.39 -9.77
CA VAL A 183 7.04 -7.78 -10.04
C VAL A 183 7.14 -6.78 -11.18
N SER A 184 8.15 -5.91 -11.13
CA SER A 184 8.16 -4.72 -11.98
C SER A 184 8.71 -4.97 -13.37
N ALA A 185 9.62 -5.90 -13.61
CA ALA A 185 10.23 -6.02 -14.94
C ALA A 185 9.75 -7.27 -15.69
N ALA A 186 9.75 -8.43 -15.03
CA ALA A 186 9.40 -9.68 -15.71
C ALA A 186 7.89 -9.80 -16.03
N MET A 187 7.02 -9.44 -15.09
CA MET A 187 5.57 -9.52 -15.30
C MET A 187 5.08 -8.46 -16.30
N PHE A 188 5.44 -7.19 -16.16
CA PHE A 188 4.95 -6.15 -17.09
C PHE A 188 5.44 -6.36 -18.52
N LEU A 189 6.64 -6.90 -18.74
CA LEU A 189 7.10 -7.26 -20.09
C LEU A 189 6.25 -8.39 -20.68
N THR A 190 5.95 -9.43 -19.89
CA THR A 190 5.08 -10.54 -20.30
C THR A 190 3.67 -10.04 -20.63
N LEU A 191 3.12 -9.16 -19.77
CA LEU A 191 1.80 -8.57 -19.95
C LEU A 191 1.71 -7.76 -21.25
N LEU A 192 2.70 -6.91 -21.55
CA LEU A 192 2.70 -6.11 -22.78
C LEU A 192 2.82 -6.96 -24.05
N GLN A 193 3.41 -8.16 -23.97
CA GLN A 193 3.42 -9.11 -25.09
C GLN A 193 2.06 -9.78 -25.28
N GLN A 194 1.36 -10.09 -24.19
CA GLN A 194 0.07 -10.81 -24.22
C GLN A 194 -1.14 -9.88 -24.39
N CYS A 195 -1.00 -8.60 -24.07
CA CYS A 195 -2.04 -7.58 -24.19
C CYS A 195 -1.57 -6.48 -25.16
N PRO A 196 -1.61 -6.73 -26.48
CA PRO A 196 -1.08 -5.79 -27.47
C PRO A 196 -1.87 -4.48 -27.58
N GLN A 197 -3.07 -4.40 -26.99
CA GLN A 197 -3.84 -3.16 -26.87
C GLN A 197 -3.21 -2.18 -25.88
N LEU A 198 -2.49 -2.69 -24.87
CA LEU A 198 -1.93 -1.89 -23.80
C LEU A 198 -0.57 -1.35 -24.24
N GLY A 199 -0.57 -0.13 -24.76
CA GLY A 199 0.65 0.50 -25.27
C GLY A 199 1.61 0.95 -24.17
N GLN A 200 1.08 1.36 -23.00
CA GLN A 200 1.89 1.94 -21.92
C GLN A 200 1.38 1.59 -20.52
N ILE A 201 2.32 1.28 -19.62
CA ILE A 201 2.06 1.13 -18.19
C ILE A 201 3.00 2.05 -17.42
N TYR A 202 2.43 2.82 -16.51
CA TYR A 202 3.15 3.64 -15.54
C TYR A 202 2.99 3.01 -14.16
N HIS A 203 4.10 2.77 -13.48
CA HIS A 203 4.14 2.17 -12.15
C HIS A 203 4.82 3.16 -11.21
N ASN A 204 4.03 3.93 -10.45
CA ASN A 204 4.46 5.06 -9.64
C ASN A 204 4.45 4.70 -8.16
N PHE A 205 5.49 5.04 -7.42
CA PHE A 205 5.58 4.77 -5.99
C PHE A 205 5.26 6.01 -5.16
N MET A 206 4.36 5.88 -4.20
CA MET A 206 4.04 6.95 -3.24
C MET A 206 5.17 7.11 -2.21
N VAL A 207 5.23 8.29 -1.60
CA VAL A 207 6.08 8.55 -0.43
C VAL A 207 5.34 8.09 0.83
N SER A 208 5.92 7.13 1.56
CA SER A 208 5.31 6.55 2.76
C SER A 208 5.05 7.59 3.85
N GLY A 209 3.91 7.51 4.53
CA GLY A 209 3.49 8.40 5.62
C GLY A 209 3.05 9.80 5.19
N TYR A 210 2.94 10.05 3.87
CA TYR A 210 2.44 11.29 3.28
C TYR A 210 1.21 11.09 2.39
N SER A 211 0.79 9.85 2.19
CA SER A 211 -0.30 9.55 1.27
C SER A 211 -1.58 9.22 2.03
N HIS A 212 -2.64 9.96 1.73
CA HIS A 212 -4.00 9.48 1.95
C HIS A 212 -4.33 8.57 0.77
N PHE A 213 -4.24 7.26 0.96
CA PHE A 213 -4.38 6.30 -0.12
C PHE A 213 -5.82 5.79 -0.19
N GLU A 214 -6.38 5.63 -1.40
CA GLU A 214 -7.79 5.22 -1.53
C GLU A 214 -8.04 3.85 -0.91
N CYS A 215 -7.07 2.93 -0.98
CA CYS A 215 -7.18 1.62 -0.35
C CYS A 215 -7.28 1.72 1.19
N ASP A 216 -6.73 2.75 1.85
CA ASP A 216 -6.88 2.93 3.30
C ASP A 216 -8.34 3.16 3.67
N VAL A 217 -9.08 3.89 2.82
CA VAL A 217 -10.51 4.10 2.98
C VAL A 217 -11.26 2.78 2.80
N ASP A 218 -10.91 2.00 1.79
CA ASP A 218 -11.50 0.69 1.52
C ASP A 218 -11.27 -0.29 2.70
N TYR A 219 -10.06 -0.31 3.26
CA TYR A 219 -9.73 -1.09 4.45
C TYR A 219 -10.44 -0.58 5.70
N GLY A 220 -10.59 0.73 5.86
CA GLY A 220 -11.41 1.33 6.90
C GLY A 220 -12.87 0.85 6.85
N MET A 221 -13.42 0.66 5.64
CA MET A 221 -14.77 0.10 5.47
C MET A 221 -14.84 -1.37 5.88
N ILE A 222 -13.84 -2.19 5.48
CA ILE A 222 -13.73 -3.60 5.90
C ILE A 222 -13.63 -3.71 7.43
N GLU A 223 -12.74 -2.93 8.04
CA GLU A 223 -12.51 -2.90 9.49
C GLU A 223 -13.75 -2.43 10.26
N LYS A 224 -14.48 -1.44 9.73
CA LYS A 224 -15.74 -1.00 10.30
C LYS A 224 -16.80 -2.10 10.25
N GLN A 225 -16.96 -2.76 9.11
CA GLN A 225 -17.93 -3.84 8.96
C GLN A 225 -17.59 -5.02 9.88
N LYS A 226 -16.30 -5.35 10.01
CA LYS A 226 -15.80 -6.38 10.94
C LYS A 226 -16.29 -6.15 12.37
N LYS A 227 -16.29 -4.91 12.85
CA LYS A 227 -16.73 -4.55 14.21
C LYS A 227 -18.24 -4.69 14.43
N HIS A 228 -19.03 -4.70 13.35
CA HIS A 228 -20.50 -4.81 13.40
C HIS A 228 -21.01 -6.22 13.06
N LEU A 229 -20.12 -7.19 12.84
CA LEU A 229 -20.51 -8.57 12.58
C LEU A 229 -21.18 -9.20 13.80
N GLN A 230 -22.34 -9.80 13.57
CA GLN A 230 -23.00 -10.68 14.54
C GLN A 230 -22.40 -12.10 14.52
N MET A 231 -21.80 -12.51 13.39
CA MET A 231 -21.16 -13.82 13.24
C MET A 231 -19.65 -13.71 13.39
N GLN A 232 -19.04 -14.69 14.06
CA GLN A 232 -17.58 -14.78 14.17
C GLN A 232 -16.98 -15.25 12.85
N ILE A 233 -15.79 -14.74 12.52
CA ILE A 233 -15.01 -15.21 11.37
C ILE A 233 -14.19 -16.41 11.85
N LEU A 234 -14.57 -17.59 11.39
CA LEU A 234 -13.97 -18.87 11.79
C LEU A 234 -13.19 -19.51 10.64
N VAL A 235 -13.59 -19.26 9.40
CA VAL A 235 -12.96 -19.80 8.19
C VAL A 235 -12.63 -18.68 7.20
N PHE A 236 -11.76 -18.96 6.22
CA PHE A 236 -11.35 -17.98 5.21
C PHE A 236 -12.51 -17.46 4.36
N HIS A 237 -13.51 -18.30 4.12
CA HIS A 237 -14.67 -17.91 3.33
C HIS A 237 -15.48 -16.79 4.02
N ASP A 238 -15.46 -16.72 5.36
CA ASP A 238 -16.14 -15.65 6.11
C ASP A 238 -15.53 -14.27 5.79
N TRP A 239 -14.20 -14.19 5.65
CA TRP A 239 -13.54 -12.96 5.21
C TRP A 239 -13.97 -12.58 3.79
N TYR A 240 -14.05 -13.54 2.87
CA TYR A 240 -14.41 -13.27 1.49
C TYR A 240 -15.85 -12.75 1.39
N GLN A 241 -16.77 -13.34 2.14
CA GLN A 241 -18.16 -12.91 2.19
C GLN A 241 -18.33 -11.54 2.86
N LEU A 242 -17.58 -11.28 3.95
CA LEU A 242 -17.54 -9.96 4.58
C LEU A 242 -17.09 -8.90 3.58
N VAL A 243 -15.98 -9.12 2.88
CA VAL A 243 -15.44 -8.15 1.90
C VAL A 243 -16.41 -7.95 0.74
N ARG A 244 -17.06 -9.01 0.22
CA ARG A 244 -18.13 -8.89 -0.81
C ARG A 244 -19.33 -8.05 -0.36
N ALA A 245 -19.62 -8.04 0.93
CA ALA A 245 -20.71 -7.26 1.49
C ALA A 245 -20.38 -5.77 1.66
N ILE A 246 -19.12 -5.36 1.50
CA ILE A 246 -18.71 -3.96 1.59
C ILE A 246 -19.22 -3.17 0.40
N GLY A 247 -19.73 -1.97 0.69
CA GLY A 247 -20.28 -1.04 -0.30
C GLY A 247 -21.79 -1.18 -0.45
N LYS A 248 -22.51 -0.05 -0.45
CA LYS A 248 -23.98 -0.03 -0.59
C LYS A 248 -24.43 -0.10 -2.06
N LYS A 249 -23.87 0.79 -2.89
CA LYS A 249 -24.22 0.91 -4.32
C LYS A 249 -23.23 0.17 -5.22
N LYS A 250 -21.94 0.32 -4.93
CA LYS A 250 -20.85 -0.38 -5.59
C LYS A 250 -20.23 -1.34 -4.58
N LYS A 251 -20.53 -2.63 -4.73
CA LYS A 251 -19.95 -3.67 -3.89
C LYS A 251 -18.53 -3.95 -4.32
N PHE A 252 -17.68 -4.34 -3.37
CA PHE A 252 -16.33 -4.79 -3.69
C PHE A 252 -16.40 -6.10 -4.48
N GLN A 253 -15.63 -6.17 -5.56
CA GLN A 253 -15.44 -7.41 -6.30
C GLN A 253 -14.37 -8.24 -5.59
N VAL A 254 -14.69 -9.47 -5.18
CA VAL A 254 -13.71 -10.38 -4.57
C VAL A 254 -13.32 -11.47 -5.56
N VAL A 255 -12.03 -11.51 -5.89
CA VAL A 255 -11.40 -12.55 -6.71
C VAL A 255 -10.64 -13.50 -5.78
N GLU A 256 -11.15 -14.73 -5.65
CA GLU A 256 -10.51 -15.78 -4.86
C GLU A 256 -9.36 -16.40 -5.67
N LEU A 257 -8.17 -16.47 -5.06
CA LEU A 257 -6.97 -17.04 -5.67
C LEU A 257 -6.54 -18.31 -4.95
N ASN A 258 -6.14 -19.32 -5.73
CA ASN A 258 -5.58 -20.58 -5.27
C ASN A 258 -4.15 -20.79 -5.79
N HIS A 259 -3.46 -21.82 -5.30
CA HIS A 259 -2.07 -22.13 -5.68
C HIS A 259 -1.86 -22.26 -7.19
N LYS A 260 -2.87 -22.74 -7.95
CA LYS A 260 -2.81 -22.91 -9.41
C LYS A 260 -2.82 -21.58 -10.16
N ASN A 261 -3.25 -20.50 -9.51
CA ASN A 261 -3.26 -19.19 -10.14
C ASN A 261 -1.89 -18.52 -10.17
N PHE A 262 -0.97 -18.87 -9.26
CA PHE A 262 0.27 -18.15 -9.07
C PHE A 262 1.34 -18.55 -10.10
N VAL A 263 1.90 -17.54 -10.76
CA VAL A 263 2.95 -17.71 -11.77
C VAL A 263 4.29 -17.30 -11.18
N ASN A 264 5.33 -18.11 -11.42
CA ASN A 264 6.69 -17.79 -10.98
C ASN A 264 7.42 -16.92 -12.01
N TYR A 265 7.22 -15.60 -11.93
CA TYR A 265 7.90 -14.65 -12.81
C TYR A 265 9.41 -14.57 -12.57
N SER A 266 9.90 -15.01 -11.40
CA SER A 266 11.34 -15.02 -11.12
C SER A 266 12.13 -15.97 -12.03
N ASP A 267 11.51 -17.05 -12.51
CA ASP A 267 12.16 -18.02 -13.39
C ASP A 267 12.45 -17.45 -14.79
N LEU A 268 11.77 -16.36 -15.18
CA LEU A 268 12.08 -15.63 -16.41
C LEU A 268 13.50 -15.06 -16.39
N TYR A 269 14.05 -14.71 -15.21
CA TYR A 269 15.44 -14.24 -15.10
C TYR A 269 16.49 -15.34 -15.24
N LYS A 270 16.08 -16.60 -15.08
CA LYS A 270 16.98 -17.74 -15.29
C LYS A 270 17.12 -18.08 -16.77
N SER A 271 16.18 -17.65 -17.61
CA SER A 271 15.99 -18.18 -18.96
C SER A 271 15.88 -17.11 -20.05
N HIS A 272 14.99 -16.13 -19.90
CA HIS A 272 14.60 -15.20 -20.96
C HIS A 272 15.01 -13.74 -20.71
N LEU A 273 15.25 -13.37 -19.45
CA LEU A 273 15.56 -12.01 -19.03
C LEU A 273 16.91 -11.95 -18.31
N LYS A 274 17.66 -10.87 -18.52
CA LYS A 274 18.89 -10.59 -17.79
C LYS A 274 18.72 -9.32 -16.97
N LEU A 275 18.90 -9.44 -15.65
CA LEU A 275 18.89 -8.27 -14.77
C LEU A 275 20.21 -7.50 -14.93
N LYS A 276 20.12 -6.25 -15.37
CA LYS A 276 21.26 -5.32 -15.33
C LYS A 276 21.29 -4.60 -14.00
N GLN A 277 22.45 -4.59 -13.35
CA GLN A 277 22.67 -3.86 -12.09
C GLN A 277 23.19 -2.43 -12.33
N LYS A 278 23.43 -2.06 -13.59
CA LYS A 278 23.89 -0.73 -13.99
C LYS A 278 22.93 -0.11 -14.98
N ASP A 279 22.78 1.21 -14.89
CA ASP A 279 22.05 2.01 -15.86
C ASP A 279 22.84 2.19 -17.18
N SER A 280 22.27 2.93 -18.13
CA SER A 280 22.94 3.23 -19.41
C SER A 280 24.20 4.09 -19.27
N SER A 281 24.35 4.78 -18.15
CA SER A 281 25.49 5.64 -17.84
C SER A 281 26.58 4.91 -17.03
N GLY A 282 26.35 3.63 -16.69
CA GLY A 282 27.28 2.81 -15.92
C GLY A 282 27.17 2.92 -14.40
N ASN A 283 26.21 3.70 -13.88
CA ASN A 283 25.99 3.86 -12.45
C ASN A 283 25.22 2.68 -11.87
N SER A 284 25.39 2.43 -10.57
CA SER A 284 24.65 1.37 -9.86
C SER A 284 23.15 1.68 -9.81
N PHE A 285 22.32 0.72 -10.25
CA PHE A 285 20.88 0.85 -10.28
C PHE A 285 20.25 0.36 -8.97
N LYS A 286 19.67 1.29 -8.20
CA LYS A 286 19.03 0.98 -6.92
C LYS A 286 17.52 1.06 -7.04
N TRP A 287 16.86 -0.09 -6.88
CA TRP A 287 15.41 -0.18 -6.91
C TRP A 287 14.75 0.72 -5.86
N THR A 288 15.34 0.81 -4.66
CA THR A 288 14.81 1.59 -3.53
C THR A 288 14.73 3.09 -3.79
N GLU A 289 15.51 3.62 -4.74
CA GLU A 289 15.55 5.05 -5.06
C GLU A 289 14.61 5.42 -6.23
N LEU A 290 13.84 4.45 -6.74
CA LEU A 290 12.91 4.67 -7.85
C LEU A 290 11.62 5.34 -7.41
N TRP A 291 11.22 6.28 -8.25
CA TRP A 291 9.97 7.05 -8.12
C TRP A 291 8.87 6.51 -9.01
N TRP A 292 9.21 6.14 -10.23
CA TRP A 292 8.28 5.54 -11.16
C TRP A 292 9.02 4.74 -12.24
N LEU A 293 8.29 3.82 -12.85
CA LEU A 293 8.74 3.01 -13.97
C LEU A 293 7.74 3.14 -15.10
N ARG A 294 8.21 3.14 -16.34
CA ARG A 294 7.34 3.14 -17.53
C ARG A 294 7.72 2.04 -18.48
N TYR A 295 6.71 1.26 -18.83
CA TYR A 295 6.78 0.16 -19.77
C TYR A 295 6.05 0.55 -21.03
N ARG A 296 6.63 0.23 -22.19
CA ARG A 296 6.09 0.59 -23.50
C ARG A 296 6.16 -0.60 -24.44
N GLN A 297 5.07 -0.81 -25.18
CA GLN A 297 5.04 -1.76 -26.29
C GLN A 297 6.00 -1.32 -27.41
N GLY A 298 6.58 -2.27 -28.15
CA GLY A 298 7.59 -1.99 -29.19
C GLY A 298 9.03 -1.90 -28.68
N PHE A 299 9.24 -1.92 -27.36
CA PHE A 299 10.56 -2.08 -26.75
C PHE A 299 10.65 -3.40 -25.97
N PRO A 300 10.55 -4.57 -26.65
CA PRO A 300 10.43 -5.87 -26.01
C PRO A 300 11.64 -6.30 -25.16
N LYS A 301 12.74 -5.52 -25.18
CA LYS A 301 14.00 -5.84 -24.49
C LYS A 301 14.50 -4.75 -23.54
N ASN A 302 13.88 -3.56 -23.52
CA ASN A 302 14.40 -2.41 -22.80
C ASN A 302 13.31 -1.76 -21.93
N ILE A 303 13.57 -1.69 -20.62
CA ILE A 303 12.76 -0.90 -19.68
C ILE A 303 13.34 0.52 -19.71
N PHE A 304 12.53 1.51 -20.06
CA PHE A 304 12.95 2.90 -20.01
C PHE A 304 12.74 3.44 -18.61
N LEU A 305 13.86 3.68 -17.95
CA LEU A 305 13.95 4.32 -16.66
C LEU A 305 14.19 5.80 -16.91
N SER A 306 13.25 6.64 -16.49
CA SER A 306 13.47 8.09 -16.46
C SER A 306 13.57 8.48 -15.00
N LEU A 307 14.79 8.79 -14.57
CA LEU A 307 15.06 9.47 -13.32
C LEU A 307 15.00 10.96 -13.62
N HIS A 308 13.86 11.59 -13.39
CA HIS A 308 13.75 13.05 -13.34
C HIS A 308 13.09 13.43 -12.04
#